data_AF-A0AA41CPW2-F1
#
_entry.id   AF-A0AA41CPW2-F1
#
_cell.length_a   1.000
_cell.length_b   1.000
_cell.length_c   1.000
_cell.angle_alpha   90.00
_cell.angle_beta   90.00
_cell.angle_gamma   90.00
#
_symmetry.space_group_name_H-M   'P 1'
#
loop_
_entity.id
_entity.type
_entity.pdbx_description
1 polymer ?
#
loop_
_entity_poly.entity_id
_entity_poly.type
_entity_poly.pdbx_seq_one_letter_code
_entity_poly.pdbx_strand_id
1 'polypeptide(L)'
;MNPFELRRTEQALREALQGTALAWVLDDVDAAIAAGVPEEKILRRRPQRRGDEPHAATPASAALRYEAVDRNLFGAGEYEASRKRGTLVIATRAMTDQERVQLLLDAVRRVLVELPEIELETLKTLQREPDGDDGRRTMAEGVVFEPDESARSRRSRTEILANRVPMERRERVSRLVTEVSREVQG
;
A
#
# COMPACT_ATOMS: atom_id res chain seq x y z
N MET A 1 9.96 -18.83 2.60
CA MET A 1 9.05 -19.35 3.68
C MET A 1 7.85 -20.12 3.10
N ASN A 2 7.23 -21.04 3.84
CA ASN A 2 6.01 -21.72 3.39
C ASN A 2 4.72 -20.91 3.69
N PRO A 3 3.56 -21.21 3.05
CA PRO A 3 2.33 -20.43 3.24
C PRO A 3 1.80 -20.38 4.67
N PHE A 4 2.00 -21.46 5.45
CA PHE A 4 1.57 -21.50 6.85
C PHE A 4 2.43 -20.59 7.73
N GLU A 5 3.73 -20.61 7.52
CA GLU A 5 4.69 -19.71 8.18
C GLU A 5 4.39 -18.25 7.84
N LEU A 6 4.09 -17.92 6.57
CA LEU A 6 3.72 -16.58 6.16
C LEU A 6 2.49 -16.06 6.92
N ARG A 7 1.42 -16.87 7.00
CA ARG A 7 0.20 -16.50 7.75
C ARG A 7 0.47 -16.34 9.25
N ARG A 8 1.31 -17.21 9.81
CA ARG A 8 1.71 -17.12 11.23
C ARG A 8 2.49 -15.84 11.49
N THR A 9 3.40 -15.47 10.60
CA THR A 9 4.18 -14.23 10.68
C THR A 9 3.28 -13.00 10.52
N GLU A 10 2.35 -13.01 9.55
CA GLU A 10 1.34 -11.95 9.39
C GLU A 10 0.55 -11.76 10.69
N GLN A 11 0.07 -12.85 11.28
CA GLN A 11 -0.68 -12.83 12.53
C GLN A 11 0.14 -12.31 13.71
N ALA A 12 1.38 -12.78 13.87
CA ALA A 12 2.28 -12.34 14.94
C ALA A 12 2.61 -10.83 14.82
N LEU A 13 2.83 -10.34 13.60
CA LEU A 13 3.03 -8.91 13.35
C LEU A 13 1.79 -8.08 13.68
N ARG A 14 0.59 -8.56 13.31
CA ARG A 14 -0.67 -7.91 13.67
C ARG A 14 -0.86 -7.85 15.18
N GLU A 15 -0.66 -8.97 15.87
CA GLU A 15 -0.78 -9.04 17.34
C GLU A 15 0.20 -8.10 18.04
N ALA A 16 1.43 -7.98 17.54
CA ALA A 16 2.44 -7.09 18.10
C ALA A 16 2.09 -5.60 17.96
N LEU A 17 1.34 -5.23 16.90
CA LEU A 17 0.91 -3.85 16.67
C LEU A 17 -0.43 -3.54 17.34
N GLN A 18 -1.25 -4.56 17.61
CA GLN A 18 -2.55 -4.41 18.23
C GLN A 18 -2.40 -3.88 19.67
N GLY A 19 -3.27 -2.92 20.03
CA GLY A 19 -3.22 -2.27 21.35
C GLY A 19 -2.07 -1.27 21.52
N THR A 20 -1.24 -1.05 20.50
CA THR A 20 -0.23 0.01 20.48
C THR A 20 -0.75 1.26 19.79
N ALA A 21 -0.02 2.38 19.90
CA ALA A 21 -0.28 3.61 19.12
C ALA A 21 -0.17 3.40 17.60
N LEU A 22 0.39 2.28 17.14
CA LEU A 22 0.53 1.92 15.73
C LEU A 22 -0.64 1.11 15.19
N ALA A 23 -1.68 0.86 15.99
CA ALA A 23 -2.82 0.06 15.55
C ALA A 23 -3.54 0.64 14.31
N TRP A 24 -3.40 1.93 14.03
CA TRP A 24 -3.93 2.56 12.80
C TRP A 24 -3.22 2.07 11.53
N VAL A 25 -1.98 1.61 11.63
CA VAL A 25 -1.21 1.06 10.49
C VAL A 25 -1.91 -0.20 9.97
N LEU A 26 -2.49 -0.99 10.88
CA LEU A 26 -3.26 -2.18 10.51
C LEU A 26 -4.49 -1.82 9.67
N ASP A 27 -5.20 -0.75 10.03
CA ASP A 27 -6.36 -0.29 9.28
C ASP A 27 -5.98 0.14 7.85
N ASP A 28 -4.86 0.86 7.70
CA ASP A 28 -4.36 1.29 6.39
C ASP A 28 -3.81 0.11 5.56
N VAL A 29 -3.16 -0.88 6.20
CA VAL A 29 -2.72 -2.13 5.54
C VAL A 29 -3.91 -2.96 5.08
N ASP A 30 -4.94 -3.13 5.91
CA ASP A 30 -6.13 -3.90 5.56
C ASP A 30 -6.92 -3.22 4.42
N ALA A 31 -6.97 -1.88 4.40
CA ALA A 31 -7.53 -1.13 3.28
C ALA A 31 -6.74 -1.35 1.98
N ALA A 32 -5.41 -1.38 2.05
CA ALA A 32 -4.56 -1.67 0.88
C ALA A 32 -4.70 -3.12 0.40
N ILE A 33 -4.80 -4.08 1.33
CA ILE A 33 -5.07 -5.49 1.01
C ILE A 33 -6.43 -5.64 0.32
N ALA A 34 -7.46 -4.95 0.82
CA ALA A 34 -8.79 -4.96 0.23
C ALA A 34 -8.82 -4.32 -1.18
N ALA A 35 -8.00 -3.31 -1.42
CA ALA A 35 -7.83 -2.71 -2.74
C ALA A 35 -7.15 -3.68 -3.76
N GLY A 36 -6.31 -4.59 -3.27
CA GLY A 36 -5.63 -5.59 -4.08
C GLY A 36 -4.47 -5.03 -4.92
N VAL A 37 -3.94 -5.87 -5.81
CA VAL A 37 -2.85 -5.49 -6.72
C VAL A 37 -3.43 -5.12 -8.09
N PRO A 38 -3.18 -3.91 -8.60
CA PRO A 38 -3.58 -3.55 -9.95
C PRO A 38 -2.72 -4.29 -10.98
N GLU A 39 -3.38 -4.92 -11.94
CA GLU A 39 -2.77 -5.66 -13.03
C GLU A 39 -3.33 -5.21 -14.36
N GLU A 40 -2.43 -5.06 -15.32
CA GLU A 40 -2.79 -4.78 -16.70
C GLU A 40 -3.22 -6.06 -17.42
N LYS A 41 -4.43 -6.06 -17.95
CA LYS A 41 -5.03 -7.17 -18.69
C LYS A 41 -5.47 -6.72 -20.08
N ILE A 42 -5.60 -7.68 -20.98
CA ILE A 42 -6.08 -7.45 -22.35
C ILE A 42 -7.53 -7.89 -22.45
N LEU A 43 -8.40 -6.98 -22.83
CA LEU A 43 -9.81 -7.26 -23.06
C LEU A 43 -9.98 -8.01 -24.40
N ARG A 44 -10.49 -9.23 -24.35
CA ARG A 44 -10.75 -10.07 -25.52
C ARG A 44 -12.22 -10.45 -25.58
N ARG A 45 -12.76 -10.55 -26.80
CA ARG A 45 -14.10 -11.09 -27.01
C ARG A 45 -14.04 -12.62 -26.88
N ARG A 46 -14.91 -13.19 -26.06
CA ARG A 46 -15.06 -14.64 -25.90
C ARG A 46 -15.51 -15.28 -27.22
N PRO A 47 -15.00 -16.47 -27.56
CA PRO A 47 -15.48 -17.21 -28.71
C PRO A 47 -16.94 -17.62 -28.47
N GLN A 48 -17.84 -17.09 -29.30
CA GLN A 48 -19.28 -17.33 -29.18
C GLN A 48 -19.57 -18.80 -29.54
N ARG A 49 -20.19 -19.56 -28.62
CA ARG A 49 -20.60 -20.93 -28.92
C ARG A 49 -21.88 -20.90 -29.75
N ARG A 50 -21.99 -21.82 -30.70
CA ARG A 50 -23.16 -21.94 -31.58
C ARG A 50 -24.38 -22.26 -30.70
N GLY A 51 -25.31 -21.32 -30.56
CA GLY A 51 -26.48 -21.42 -29.69
C GLY A 51 -26.65 -20.30 -28.66
N ASP A 52 -25.64 -19.42 -28.49
CA ASP A 52 -25.80 -18.22 -27.66
C ASP A 52 -26.75 -17.23 -28.35
N GLU A 53 -28.02 -17.23 -27.93
CA GLU A 53 -29.02 -16.28 -28.41
C GLU A 53 -28.60 -14.84 -28.10
N PRO A 54 -28.79 -13.90 -29.04
CA PRO A 54 -28.54 -12.48 -28.79
C PRO A 54 -29.57 -11.94 -27.81
N HIS A 55 -29.29 -12.07 -26.51
CA HIS A 55 -30.08 -11.42 -25.46
C HIS A 55 -30.12 -9.90 -25.67
N ALA A 56 -31.25 -9.29 -25.28
CA ALA A 56 -31.46 -7.84 -25.31
C ALA A 56 -30.24 -7.09 -24.74
N ALA A 57 -29.75 -6.13 -25.52
CA ALA A 57 -28.48 -5.45 -25.30
C ALA A 57 -28.59 -4.43 -24.16
N THR A 58 -28.52 -4.90 -22.92
CA THR A 58 -28.10 -4.04 -21.81
C THR A 58 -26.58 -3.90 -21.87
N PRO A 59 -26.00 -2.79 -21.40
CA PRO A 59 -24.55 -2.65 -21.30
C PRO A 59 -23.89 -3.81 -20.53
N ALA A 60 -24.57 -4.35 -19.52
CA ALA A 60 -24.13 -5.52 -18.76
C ALA A 60 -24.10 -6.80 -19.60
N SER A 61 -25.11 -7.07 -20.43
CA SER A 61 -25.14 -8.25 -21.30
C SER A 61 -24.10 -8.18 -22.43
N ALA A 62 -23.78 -6.96 -22.90
CA ALA A 62 -22.68 -6.73 -23.83
C ALA A 62 -21.31 -7.01 -23.21
N ALA A 63 -21.09 -6.62 -21.94
CA ALA A 63 -19.83 -6.84 -21.24
C ALA A 63 -19.51 -8.33 -21.03
N LEU A 64 -20.52 -9.20 -20.85
CA LEU A 64 -20.33 -10.65 -20.69
C LEU A 64 -19.67 -11.34 -21.89
N ARG A 65 -19.69 -10.70 -23.07
CA ARG A 65 -19.03 -11.18 -24.28
C ARG A 65 -17.53 -10.94 -24.26
N TYR A 66 -17.03 -10.17 -23.30
CA TYR A 66 -15.63 -9.84 -23.17
C TYR A 66 -15.04 -10.45 -21.90
N GLU A 67 -13.75 -10.73 -21.96
CA GLU A 67 -12.97 -11.30 -20.87
C GLU A 67 -11.64 -10.57 -20.77
N ALA A 68 -11.25 -10.23 -19.53
CA ALA A 68 -9.94 -9.66 -19.25
C ALA A 68 -8.93 -10.80 -19.06
N VAL A 69 -8.08 -10.98 -20.06
CA VAL A 69 -7.08 -12.05 -20.12
C VAL A 69 -5.73 -11.51 -19.67
N ASP A 70 -4.94 -12.32 -18.96
CA ASP A 70 -3.60 -11.95 -18.52
C ASP A 70 -2.71 -11.58 -19.73
N ARG A 71 -2.02 -10.44 -19.63
CA ARG A 71 -1.08 -9.98 -20.66
C ARG A 71 0.04 -10.99 -20.91
N ASN A 72 0.44 -11.77 -19.90
CA ASN A 72 1.56 -12.71 -19.98
C ASN A 72 1.27 -13.89 -20.92
N LEU A 73 0.00 -14.13 -21.26
CA LEU A 73 -0.41 -15.14 -22.23
C LEU A 73 -0.21 -14.67 -23.69
N PHE A 74 0.17 -13.41 -23.91
CA PHE A 74 0.34 -12.81 -25.23
C PHE A 74 1.79 -12.44 -25.50
N GLY A 75 2.21 -12.56 -26.75
CA GLY A 75 3.53 -12.10 -27.18
C GLY A 75 3.63 -10.57 -27.24
N ALA A 76 4.87 -10.04 -27.29
CA ALA A 76 5.12 -8.59 -27.33
C ALA A 76 4.36 -7.85 -28.45
N GLY A 77 4.23 -8.47 -29.64
CA GLY A 77 3.50 -7.88 -30.76
C GLY A 77 1.98 -7.76 -30.52
N GLU A 78 1.38 -8.73 -29.83
CA GLU A 78 -0.05 -8.71 -29.52
C GLU A 78 -0.38 -7.72 -28.40
N TYR A 79 0.54 -7.57 -27.46
CA TYR A 79 0.49 -6.53 -26.44
C TYR A 79 0.55 -5.13 -27.07
N GLU A 80 1.50 -4.86 -27.96
CA GLU A 80 1.57 -3.57 -28.67
C GLU A 80 0.32 -3.28 -29.49
N ALA A 81 -0.22 -4.29 -30.18
CA ALA A 81 -1.45 -4.14 -30.94
C ALA A 81 -2.63 -3.78 -30.02
N SER A 82 -2.72 -4.42 -28.84
CA SER A 82 -3.75 -4.16 -27.84
C SER A 82 -3.61 -2.76 -27.22
N ARG A 83 -2.37 -2.32 -26.96
CA ARG A 83 -2.05 -0.97 -26.50
C ARG A 83 -2.50 0.09 -27.50
N LYS A 84 -2.18 -0.10 -28.78
CA LYS A 84 -2.56 0.82 -29.86
C LYS A 84 -4.07 0.83 -30.13
N ARG A 85 -4.76 -0.29 -29.90
CA ARG A 85 -6.21 -0.46 -30.09
C ARG A 85 -7.06 -0.06 -28.88
N GLY A 86 -6.43 0.31 -27.75
CA GLY A 86 -7.15 0.71 -26.54
C GLY A 86 -7.88 -0.44 -25.84
N THR A 87 -7.41 -1.68 -25.98
CA THR A 87 -8.01 -2.86 -25.34
C THR A 87 -7.30 -3.28 -24.05
N LEU A 88 -6.43 -2.41 -23.53
CA LEU A 88 -5.80 -2.58 -22.23
C LEU A 88 -6.75 -2.12 -21.13
N VAL A 89 -6.92 -2.95 -20.11
CA VAL A 89 -7.74 -2.67 -18.95
C VAL A 89 -6.95 -2.94 -17.68
N ILE A 90 -7.19 -2.16 -16.64
CA ILE A 90 -6.63 -2.42 -15.31
C ILE A 90 -7.66 -3.22 -14.53
N ALA A 91 -7.27 -4.41 -14.08
CA ALA A 91 -8.05 -5.26 -13.20
C ALA A 91 -7.32 -5.41 -11.87
N THR A 92 -8.06 -5.67 -10.79
CA THR A 92 -7.47 -5.91 -9.47
C THR A 92 -7.43 -7.39 -9.18
N ARG A 93 -6.26 -7.93 -8.78
CA ARG A 93 -6.17 -9.27 -8.19
C ARG A 93 -6.01 -9.20 -6.68
N ALA A 94 -6.33 -10.29 -6.00
CA ALA A 94 -6.01 -10.44 -4.59
C ALA A 94 -4.48 -10.48 -4.37
N MET A 95 -4.03 -9.90 -3.26
CA MET A 95 -2.65 -10.04 -2.80
C MET A 95 -2.38 -11.46 -2.33
N THR A 96 -1.18 -11.97 -2.61
CA THR A 96 -0.71 -13.25 -2.09
C THR A 96 -0.32 -13.12 -0.61
N ASP A 97 -0.25 -14.25 0.11
CA ASP A 97 0.18 -14.26 1.53
C ASP A 97 1.56 -13.60 1.71
N GLN A 98 2.47 -13.80 0.74
CA GLN A 98 3.79 -13.18 0.74
C GLN A 98 3.71 -11.64 0.59
N GLU A 99 2.90 -11.15 -0.35
CA GLU A 99 2.73 -9.72 -0.57
C GLU A 99 2.08 -9.02 0.62
N ARG A 100 1.13 -9.68 1.28
CA ARG A 100 0.48 -9.16 2.49
C ARG A 100 1.48 -8.98 3.63
N VAL A 101 2.32 -9.99 3.88
CA VAL A 101 3.38 -9.93 4.89
C VAL A 101 4.40 -8.85 4.55
N GLN A 102 4.83 -8.77 3.29
CA GLN A 102 5.78 -7.76 2.85
C GLN A 102 5.22 -6.34 3.03
N LEU A 103 3.97 -6.12 2.63
CA LEU A 103 3.28 -4.84 2.80
C LEU A 103 3.22 -4.42 4.27
N LEU A 104 2.93 -5.36 5.17
CA LEU A 104 2.88 -5.09 6.61
C LEU A 104 4.28 -4.74 7.16
N LEU A 105 5.32 -5.46 6.76
CA LEU A 105 6.71 -5.17 7.14
C LEU A 105 7.16 -3.80 6.61
N ASP A 106 6.84 -3.47 5.36
CA ASP A 106 7.17 -2.19 4.73
C ASP A 106 6.44 -1.04 5.42
N ALA A 107 5.16 -1.22 5.77
CA ALA A 107 4.39 -0.23 6.52
C ALA A 107 5.00 0.04 7.90
N VAL A 108 5.39 -1.01 8.63
CA VAL A 108 6.05 -0.89 9.94
C VAL A 108 7.39 -0.19 9.81
N ARG A 109 8.20 -0.56 8.81
CA ARG A 109 9.49 0.10 8.52
C ARG A 109 9.30 1.58 8.26
N ARG A 110 8.35 1.93 7.39
CA ARG A 110 8.09 3.32 7.01
C ARG A 110 7.70 4.18 8.20
N VAL A 111 6.91 3.64 9.12
CA VAL A 111 6.45 4.38 10.30
C VAL A 111 7.52 4.46 11.41
N LEU A 112 8.26 3.38 11.66
CA LEU A 112 9.21 3.32 12.78
C LEU A 112 10.62 3.80 12.44
N VAL A 113 11.00 3.74 11.17
CA VAL A 113 12.36 4.07 10.70
C VAL A 113 12.31 5.32 9.84
N GLU A 114 11.58 5.29 8.72
CA GLU A 114 11.65 6.35 7.71
C GLU A 114 10.96 7.64 8.16
N LEU A 115 9.78 7.57 8.76
CA LEU A 115 9.05 8.77 9.19
C LEU A 115 9.83 9.61 10.22
N PRO A 116 10.43 9.02 11.27
CA PRO A 116 11.32 9.75 12.17
C PRO A 116 12.57 10.34 11.50
N GLU A 117 13.12 9.69 10.47
CA GLU A 117 14.26 10.23 9.70
C GLU A 117 13.83 11.42 8.85
N ILE A 118 12.69 11.31 8.16
CA ILE A 118 12.10 12.38 7.36
C ILE A 118 11.78 13.58 8.25
N GLU A 119 11.20 13.36 9.43
CA GLU A 119 10.92 14.43 10.39
C GLU A 119 12.20 15.16 10.78
N LEU A 120 13.26 14.43 11.13
CA LEU A 120 14.54 15.03 11.54
C LEU A 120 15.17 15.85 10.40
N GLU A 121 15.18 15.33 9.17
CA GLU A 121 15.67 16.08 8.00
C GLU A 121 14.80 17.30 7.67
N THR A 122 13.48 17.19 7.85
CA THR A 122 12.55 18.30 7.68
C THR A 122 12.82 19.38 8.72
N LEU A 123 13.05 19.02 9.98
CA LEU A 123 13.38 19.95 11.05
C LEU A 123 14.71 20.66 10.81
N LYS A 124 15.76 19.93 10.38
CA LYS A 124 17.03 20.55 9.95
C LYS A 124 16.82 21.58 8.85
N THR A 125 15.98 21.25 7.86
CA THR A 125 15.68 22.13 6.73
C THR A 125 14.93 23.38 7.19
N LEU A 126 13.94 23.23 8.08
CA LEU A 126 13.14 24.34 8.61
C LEU A 126 13.94 25.25 9.56
N GLN A 127 14.92 24.71 10.27
CA GLN A 127 15.82 25.45 11.15
C GLN A 127 16.98 26.13 10.41
N ARG A 128 17.18 25.81 9.13
CA ARG A 128 18.18 26.48 8.31
C ARG A 128 17.68 27.90 8.00
N GLU A 129 18.35 28.91 8.55
CA GLU A 129 18.04 30.32 8.29
C GLU A 129 18.01 30.56 6.77
N PRO A 130 16.93 31.14 6.21
CA PRO A 130 17.04 31.77 4.90
C PRO A 130 17.94 33.00 5.05
N ASP A 131 18.83 33.23 4.08
CA ASP A 131 19.66 34.44 4.03
C ASP A 131 18.76 35.68 4.21
N GLY A 132 18.77 36.29 5.41
CA GLY A 132 18.10 37.56 5.71
C GLY A 132 16.94 37.57 6.72
N ASP A 133 16.68 36.51 7.48
CA ASP A 133 15.62 36.49 8.52
C ASP A 133 16.24 36.39 9.93
N ASP A 134 16.37 37.52 10.64
CA ASP A 134 16.95 37.63 12.01
C ASP A 134 16.08 36.96 13.12
N GLY A 135 14.98 36.32 12.74
CA GLY A 135 14.01 35.72 13.65
C GLY A 135 14.25 34.22 13.87
N ARG A 136 14.66 33.84 15.09
CA ARG A 136 14.61 32.43 15.55
C ARG A 136 13.19 31.89 15.40
N ARG A 137 12.96 31.00 14.42
CA ARG A 137 11.67 30.32 14.26
C ARG A 137 11.45 29.34 15.40
N THR A 138 10.46 29.59 16.26
CA THR A 138 10.01 28.64 17.28
C THR A 138 9.28 27.48 16.61
N MET A 139 9.71 26.26 16.92
CA MET A 139 9.13 25.03 16.41
C MET A 139 7.70 24.85 16.95
N ALA A 140 6.72 24.66 16.06
CA ALA A 140 5.36 24.33 16.47
C ALA A 140 5.34 22.91 17.06
N GLU A 141 4.93 22.77 18.33
CA GLU A 141 4.91 21.47 19.04
C GLU A 141 3.70 20.60 18.67
N GLY A 142 2.69 21.16 18.00
CA GLY A 142 1.52 20.42 17.54
C GLY A 142 0.59 21.25 16.66
N VAL A 143 -0.13 20.56 15.77
CA VAL A 143 -1.20 21.13 14.95
C VAL A 143 -2.47 20.37 15.29
N VAL A 144 -3.46 21.07 15.86
CA VAL A 144 -4.78 20.50 16.17
C VAL A 144 -5.75 21.00 15.11
N PHE A 145 -6.37 20.07 14.40
CA PHE A 145 -7.47 20.37 13.49
C PHE A 145 -8.79 20.27 14.26
N GLU A 146 -9.71 21.19 14.02
CA GLU A 146 -11.08 21.05 14.55
C GLU A 146 -11.71 19.76 13.99
N PRO A 147 -12.41 18.99 14.85
CA PRO A 147 -13.06 17.76 14.42
C PRO A 147 -14.22 18.09 13.46
N ASP A 148 -14.13 17.57 12.24
CA ASP A 148 -15.22 17.62 11.26
C ASP A 148 -16.42 16.82 11.78
N GLU A 149 -17.62 17.43 11.81
CA GLU A 149 -18.86 16.85 12.35
C GLU A 149 -19.24 15.50 11.71
N SER A 150 -18.70 15.19 10.53
CA SER A 150 -18.96 13.96 9.77
C SER A 150 -17.82 12.92 9.80
N ALA A 151 -16.66 13.27 10.38
CA ALA A 151 -15.51 12.37 10.42
C ALA A 151 -15.67 11.37 11.57
N ARG A 152 -15.83 10.08 11.23
CA ARG A 152 -15.62 8.99 12.20
C ARG A 152 -14.31 9.25 12.93
N SER A 153 -14.34 9.30 14.26
CA SER A 153 -13.17 9.50 15.14
C SER A 153 -11.98 8.70 14.61
N ARG A 154 -11.11 9.37 13.85
CA ARG A 154 -9.89 8.78 13.33
C ARG A 154 -8.97 8.73 14.53
N ARG A 155 -8.53 7.53 14.94
CA ARG A 155 -7.51 7.40 16.00
C ARG A 155 -6.40 8.41 15.70
N SER A 156 -5.99 9.17 16.71
CA SER A 156 -5.01 10.25 16.56
C SER A 156 -3.78 9.73 15.84
N ARG A 157 -3.64 10.08 14.56
CA ARG A 157 -2.49 9.67 13.72
C ARG A 157 -1.22 10.44 14.08
N THR A 158 -1.37 11.51 14.84
CA THR A 158 -0.33 12.45 15.26
C THR A 158 0.29 12.08 16.61
N GLU A 159 -0.21 11.04 17.31
CA GLU A 159 0.38 10.59 18.58
C GLU A 159 1.74 9.88 18.42
N ILE A 160 2.20 9.64 17.18
CA ILE A 160 3.59 9.23 16.95
C ILE A 160 4.48 10.47 17.10
N LEU A 161 4.70 10.85 18.35
CA LEU A 161 5.80 11.70 18.76
C LEU A 161 7.10 10.93 18.49
N ALA A 162 7.67 11.09 17.29
CA ALA A 162 8.93 10.46 16.89
C ALA A 162 10.12 10.84 17.82
N ASN A 163 9.94 11.85 18.66
CA ASN A 163 10.87 12.28 19.71
C ASN A 163 11.17 11.24 20.81
N ARG A 164 10.72 9.97 20.71
CA ARG A 164 10.87 8.98 21.79
C ARG A 164 11.54 7.66 21.43
N VAL A 165 11.97 7.43 20.19
CA VAL A 165 12.68 6.18 19.82
C VAL A 165 14.18 6.45 19.60
N PRO A 166 15.06 5.99 20.51
CA PRO A 166 16.50 6.15 20.35
C PRO A 166 17.03 5.59 19.03
N MET A 167 18.03 6.24 18.45
CA MET A 167 18.63 5.85 17.16
C MET A 167 19.09 4.39 17.13
N GLU A 168 19.73 3.92 18.19
CA GLU A 168 20.17 2.52 18.35
C GLU A 168 19.01 1.52 18.24
N ARG A 169 17.83 1.90 18.78
CA ARG A 169 16.63 1.05 18.74
C ARG A 169 16.06 1.04 17.32
N ARG A 170 16.11 2.16 16.60
CA ARG A 170 15.70 2.24 15.18
C ARG A 170 16.60 1.39 14.29
N GLU A 171 17.91 1.47 14.46
CA GLU A 171 18.86 0.63 13.70
C GLU A 171 18.65 -0.86 13.95
N ARG A 172 18.32 -1.24 15.19
CA ARG A 172 17.99 -2.62 15.53
C ARG A 172 16.70 -3.07 14.86
N VAL A 173 15.64 -2.25 14.89
CA VAL A 173 14.37 -2.54 14.22
C VAL A 173 14.55 -2.61 12.71
N SER A 174 15.31 -1.69 12.11
CA SER A 174 15.60 -1.66 10.67
C SER A 174 16.32 -2.94 10.21
N ARG A 175 17.33 -3.39 10.97
CA ARG A 175 18.00 -4.67 10.69
C ARG A 175 17.04 -5.85 10.79
N LEU A 176 16.25 -5.93 11.86
CA LEU A 176 15.31 -7.02 12.07
C LEU A 176 14.25 -7.08 10.95
N VAL A 177 13.67 -5.94 10.57
CA VAL A 177 12.70 -5.89 9.47
C VAL A 177 13.33 -6.27 8.13
N THR A 178 14.60 -5.89 7.91
CA THR A 178 15.34 -6.25 6.69
C THR A 178 15.63 -7.76 6.63
N GLU A 179 16.02 -8.36 7.76
CA GLU A 179 16.26 -9.80 7.87
C GLU A 179 14.99 -10.60 7.60
N VAL A 180 13.88 -10.24 8.26
CA VAL A 180 12.58 -10.90 8.06
C VAL A 180 12.08 -10.69 6.63
N SER A 181 12.21 -9.49 6.06
CA SER A 181 11.85 -9.25 4.65
C SER A 181 12.62 -10.14 3.68
N ARG A 182 13.91 -10.36 3.91
CA ARG A 182 14.72 -11.27 3.08
C ARG A 182 14.25 -12.72 3.19
N GLU A 183 13.89 -13.15 4.39
CA GLU A 183 13.37 -14.51 4.62
C GLU A 183 11.99 -14.72 3.95
N VAL A 184 11.16 -13.68 3.93
CA VAL A 184 9.86 -13.70 3.24
C VAL A 184 10.03 -13.74 1.72
N GLN A 185 11.10 -13.15 1.18
CA GLN A 185 11.42 -13.13 -0.25
C GLN A 185 12.17 -14.38 -0.75
N GLY A 186 12.85 -15.10 0.16
CA GLY A 186 13.55 -16.37 -0.11
C GLY A 186 12.66 -17.60 -0.08
#